data_AF-A0A2G4JBC8-F1
#
_entry.id   AF-A0A2G4JBC8-F1
#
_cell.length_a   1.000
_cell.length_b   1.000
_cell.length_c   1.000
_cell.angle_alpha   90.00
_cell.angle_beta   90.00
_cell.angle_gamma   90.00
#
_symmetry.space_group_name_H-M   'P 1'
#
loop_
_entity.id
_entity.type
_entity.pdbx_description
1 polymer ?
#
loop_
_entity_poly.entity_id
_entity_poly.type
_entity_poly.pdbx_seq_one_letter_code
_entity_poly.pdbx_strand_id
1 'polypeptide(L)'
;MPLSYTQNLEDYHLALAFAGQEHGFYIDIGAGHPVADNVSLWFYERGWSGIVAEPIPELAALYQKIRPRDTLYQGLVGREVGEVDFFHVNRLHGFSTTIELHADVAKEFGADYQRLSLPMLTLAKLCEQHQVQQIDFLKIDVEGAESDVLAGNDFNRYRPKVIVAEAVTPGKGEPAWEAYEPLLLANGYQFRLFDTLNRFYVAQECPEIFERLPAERAPWDEVTHMYEIGRAPEQANHPDFALAQQLGRGFWAALPHLDQAVLLDILARGKRTGDTAAFDQVSSPELRIALGRIACGYDGGQIVQE
;
A
#
# COMPACT_ATOMS: atom_id res chain seq x y z
N MET A 1 -11.12 -6.59 15.96
CA MET A 1 -11.66 -5.22 15.81
C MET A 1 -11.45 -4.83 14.36
N PRO A 2 -12.42 -4.24 13.65
CA PRO A 2 -12.16 -3.70 12.32
C PRO A 2 -11.10 -2.60 12.44
N LEU A 3 -10.08 -2.64 11.58
CA LEU A 3 -9.04 -1.62 11.49
C LEU A 3 -9.08 -0.99 10.11
N SER A 4 -9.06 0.34 10.06
CA SER A 4 -8.77 1.08 8.82
C SER A 4 -7.27 1.09 8.57
N TYR A 5 -6.88 0.88 7.32
CA TYR A 5 -5.51 0.92 6.84
C TYR A 5 -5.18 2.19 6.05
N THR A 6 -6.13 3.11 5.97
CA THR A 6 -6.13 4.22 5.02
C THR A 6 -6.02 5.58 5.71
N GLN A 7 -5.69 6.61 4.94
CA GLN A 7 -5.47 7.96 5.46
C GLN A 7 -6.78 8.65 5.82
N ASN A 8 -7.84 8.45 5.04
CA ASN A 8 -9.10 9.16 5.14
C ASN A 8 -10.33 8.22 5.20
N LEU A 9 -10.17 6.99 5.70
CA LEU A 9 -11.25 5.99 5.84
C LEU A 9 -11.83 5.49 4.51
N GLU A 10 -11.05 5.54 3.44
CA GLU A 10 -11.45 5.11 2.10
C GLU A 10 -11.99 3.66 2.11
N ASP A 11 -11.29 2.79 2.83
CA ASP A 11 -11.65 1.39 2.99
C ASP A 11 -12.98 1.20 3.75
N TYR A 12 -13.20 1.98 4.81
CA TYR A 12 -14.46 1.99 5.56
C TYR A 12 -15.62 2.56 4.73
N HIS A 13 -15.43 3.66 3.97
CA HIS A 13 -16.49 4.19 3.10
C HIS A 13 -16.88 3.18 2.03
N LEU A 14 -15.90 2.51 1.41
CA LEU A 14 -16.19 1.41 0.48
C LEU A 14 -16.87 0.24 1.19
N ALA A 15 -16.49 -0.08 2.43
CA ALA A 15 -17.13 -1.17 3.18
C ALA A 15 -18.62 -0.89 3.46
N LEU A 16 -19.00 0.37 3.67
CA LEU A 16 -20.40 0.78 3.74
C LEU A 16 -21.11 0.59 2.38
N ALA A 17 -20.46 1.02 1.29
CA ALA A 17 -21.00 0.89 -0.06
C ALA A 17 -21.26 -0.58 -0.47
N PHE A 18 -20.36 -1.48 -0.07
CA PHE A 18 -20.42 -2.93 -0.33
C PHE A 18 -20.97 -3.74 0.84
N ALA A 19 -21.68 -3.11 1.79
CA ALA A 19 -22.20 -3.80 2.97
C ALA A 19 -23.00 -5.06 2.60
N GLY A 20 -22.68 -6.18 3.25
CA GLY A 20 -23.31 -7.49 2.99
C GLY A 20 -22.69 -8.29 1.85
N GLN A 21 -21.68 -7.77 1.15
CA GLN A 21 -20.95 -8.52 0.12
C GLN A 21 -19.75 -9.27 0.73
N GLU A 22 -19.81 -10.60 0.72
CA GLU A 22 -18.77 -11.47 1.30
C GLU A 22 -17.51 -11.58 0.44
N HIS A 23 -17.66 -11.52 -0.88
CA HIS A 23 -16.57 -11.62 -1.84
C HIS A 23 -16.69 -10.55 -2.92
N GLY A 24 -15.55 -10.07 -3.41
CA GLY A 24 -15.50 -9.14 -4.53
C GLY A 24 -14.09 -9.02 -5.09
N PHE A 25 -13.99 -8.23 -6.14
CA PHE A 25 -12.79 -8.05 -6.94
C PHE A 25 -12.44 -6.58 -7.07
N TYR A 26 -11.20 -6.23 -6.72
CA TYR A 26 -10.68 -4.88 -6.87
C TYR A 26 -9.54 -4.82 -7.87
N ILE A 27 -9.29 -3.62 -8.37
CA ILE A 27 -8.04 -3.27 -9.04
C ILE A 27 -7.45 -2.09 -8.29
N ASP A 28 -6.19 -2.21 -7.89
CA ASP A 28 -5.46 -1.20 -7.12
C ASP A 28 -4.23 -0.76 -7.93
N ILE A 29 -4.26 0.46 -8.47
CA ILE A 29 -3.23 1.00 -9.36
C ILE A 29 -2.38 2.00 -8.60
N GLY A 30 -1.07 1.73 -8.51
CA GLY A 30 -0.18 2.44 -7.61
C GLY A 30 -0.39 1.99 -6.17
N ALA A 31 -0.45 0.66 -5.98
CA ALA A 31 -0.94 0.06 -4.74
C ALA A 31 -0.01 0.28 -3.52
N GLY A 32 1.22 0.75 -3.73
CA GLY A 32 2.11 1.18 -2.65
C GLY A 32 2.48 0.04 -1.69
N HIS A 33 2.55 0.36 -0.40
CA HIS A 33 2.79 -0.67 0.60
C HIS A 33 1.56 -1.59 0.73
N PRO A 34 1.70 -2.93 0.83
CA PRO A 34 0.55 -3.85 0.91
C PRO A 34 -0.31 -3.73 2.18
N VAL A 35 0.02 -2.80 3.09
CA VAL A 35 -0.60 -2.68 4.42
C VAL A 35 -0.80 -1.24 4.82
N ALA A 36 0.27 -0.43 4.86
CA ALA A 36 0.17 0.97 5.19
C ALA A 36 -0.44 1.75 4.02
N ASP A 37 -1.37 2.66 4.35
CA ASP A 37 -2.06 3.54 3.41
C ASP A 37 -2.73 2.77 2.25
N ASN A 38 -3.25 1.58 2.54
CA ASN A 38 -3.71 0.64 1.52
C ASN A 38 -5.22 0.40 1.60
N VAL A 39 -5.95 0.89 0.60
CA VAL A 39 -7.42 0.80 0.53
C VAL A 39 -7.92 -0.63 0.41
N SER A 40 -7.20 -1.47 -0.34
CA SER A 40 -7.66 -2.82 -0.64
C SER A 40 -7.38 -3.84 0.46
N LEU A 41 -6.55 -3.54 1.46
CA LEU A 41 -6.22 -4.47 2.54
C LEU A 41 -7.44 -4.84 3.40
N TRP A 42 -8.32 -3.89 3.71
CA TRP A 42 -9.56 -4.17 4.45
C TRP A 42 -10.37 -5.30 3.81
N PHE A 43 -10.48 -5.25 2.47
CA PHE A 43 -11.20 -6.24 1.67
C PHE A 43 -10.42 -7.55 1.57
N TYR A 44 -9.09 -7.47 1.39
CA TYR A 44 -8.22 -8.63 1.36
C TYR A 44 -8.37 -9.49 2.62
N GLU A 45 -8.35 -8.88 3.82
CA GLU A 45 -8.54 -9.60 5.08
C GLU A 45 -9.89 -10.33 5.19
N ARG A 46 -10.88 -9.86 4.43
CA ARG A 46 -12.25 -10.40 4.39
C ARG A 46 -12.47 -11.36 3.21
N GLY A 47 -11.39 -11.87 2.62
CA GLY A 47 -11.45 -12.90 1.60
C GLY A 47 -11.70 -12.38 0.19
N TRP A 48 -11.65 -11.06 -0.03
CA TRP A 48 -11.58 -10.50 -1.37
C TRP A 48 -10.18 -10.68 -1.95
N SER A 49 -10.07 -10.53 -3.26
CA SER A 49 -8.81 -10.60 -4.00
C SER A 49 -8.92 -9.77 -5.26
N GLY A 50 -7.81 -9.23 -5.75
CA GLY A 50 -7.82 -8.38 -6.92
C GLY A 50 -6.54 -8.43 -7.73
N ILE A 51 -6.40 -7.43 -8.60
CA ILE A 51 -5.13 -7.11 -9.25
C ILE A 51 -4.53 -5.91 -8.53
N VAL A 52 -3.25 -6.00 -8.20
CA VAL A 52 -2.46 -4.90 -7.64
C VAL A 52 -1.34 -4.56 -8.63
N ALA A 53 -1.28 -3.30 -9.05
CA ALA A 53 -0.23 -2.79 -9.92
C ALA A 53 0.75 -1.94 -9.11
N GLU A 54 1.99 -2.42 -8.98
CA GLU A 54 3.04 -1.78 -8.20
C GLU A 54 4.39 -1.88 -8.93
N PRO A 55 4.93 -0.76 -9.46
CA PRO A 55 6.16 -0.78 -10.26
C PRO A 55 7.44 -0.99 -9.45
N ILE A 56 7.48 -0.62 -8.16
CA ILE A 56 8.69 -0.65 -7.34
C ILE A 56 8.98 -2.09 -6.89
N PRO A 57 10.11 -2.70 -7.30
CA PRO A 57 10.40 -4.11 -7.03
C PRO A 57 10.34 -4.51 -5.55
N GLU A 58 10.80 -3.63 -4.66
CA GLU A 58 10.81 -3.88 -3.22
C GLU A 58 9.39 -3.98 -2.65
N LEU A 59 8.47 -3.10 -3.09
CA LEU A 59 7.07 -3.13 -2.68
C LEU A 59 6.33 -4.31 -3.32
N ALA A 60 6.55 -4.54 -4.61
CA ALA A 60 6.01 -5.67 -5.35
C ALA A 60 6.37 -7.03 -4.69
N ALA A 61 7.62 -7.18 -4.23
CA ALA A 61 8.06 -8.38 -3.52
C ALA A 61 7.35 -8.59 -2.16
N LEU A 62 6.84 -7.53 -1.51
CA LEU A 62 6.06 -7.66 -0.28
C LEU A 62 4.66 -8.23 -0.55
N TYR A 63 4.02 -7.87 -1.66
CA TYR A 63 2.70 -8.40 -2.01
C TYR A 63 2.68 -9.92 -2.12
N GLN A 64 3.70 -10.52 -2.75
CA GLN A 64 3.78 -11.99 -2.86
C GLN A 64 3.86 -12.68 -1.50
N LYS A 65 4.38 -12.01 -0.48
CA LYS A 65 4.57 -12.56 0.87
C LYS A 65 3.37 -12.31 1.78
N ILE A 66 2.81 -11.10 1.72
CA ILE A 66 1.76 -10.62 2.64
C ILE A 66 0.38 -10.89 2.04
N ARG A 67 0.24 -10.74 0.73
CA ARG A 67 -1.04 -10.80 0.00
C ARG A 67 -1.04 -11.80 -1.17
N PRO A 68 -0.69 -13.08 -0.95
CA PRO A 68 -0.53 -14.05 -2.04
C PRO A 68 -1.80 -14.40 -2.82
N ARG A 69 -3.00 -14.02 -2.36
CA ARG A 69 -4.24 -14.19 -3.16
C ARG A 69 -4.38 -13.13 -4.26
N ASP A 70 -3.68 -12.01 -4.14
CA ASP A 70 -3.73 -10.96 -5.15
C ASP A 70 -2.85 -11.32 -6.34
N THR A 71 -3.33 -10.93 -7.51
CA THR A 71 -2.53 -11.00 -8.73
C THR A 71 -1.69 -9.74 -8.84
N LEU A 72 -0.38 -9.89 -8.67
CA LEU A 72 0.57 -8.79 -8.80
C LEU A 72 0.92 -8.54 -10.28
N TYR A 73 0.74 -7.31 -10.73
CA TYR A 73 1.36 -6.77 -11.93
C TYR A 73 2.48 -5.80 -11.53
N GLN A 74 3.73 -6.21 -11.75
CA GLN A 74 4.88 -5.35 -11.48
C GLN A 74 5.17 -4.46 -12.71
N GLY A 75 4.49 -3.32 -12.80
CA GLY A 75 4.64 -2.38 -13.89
C GLY A 75 3.70 -1.18 -13.76
N LEU A 76 3.74 -0.29 -14.75
CA LEU A 76 2.93 0.92 -14.78
C LEU A 76 1.60 0.67 -15.50
N VAL A 77 0.55 1.38 -15.09
CA VAL A 77 -0.71 1.43 -15.82
C VAL A 77 -0.97 2.86 -16.27
N GLY A 78 -1.35 3.06 -17.52
CA GLY A 78 -1.55 4.38 -18.09
C GLY A 78 -2.28 4.36 -19.43
N ARG A 79 -2.03 5.38 -20.27
CA ARG A 79 -2.84 5.65 -21.47
C ARG A 79 -2.60 4.66 -22.60
N GLU A 80 -1.36 4.24 -22.81
CA GLU A 80 -0.96 3.40 -23.95
C GLU A 80 0.02 2.30 -23.49
N VAL A 81 0.07 1.20 -24.25
CA VAL A 81 1.07 0.14 -24.01
C VAL A 81 2.43 0.61 -24.53
N GLY A 82 3.48 0.49 -23.71
CA GLY A 82 4.81 0.91 -24.11
C GLY A 82 5.82 0.89 -22.96
N GLU A 83 6.90 1.65 -23.13
CA GLU A 83 7.90 1.94 -22.11
C GLU A 83 7.82 3.42 -21.78
N VAL A 84 7.85 3.78 -20.50
CA VAL A 84 7.70 5.16 -20.02
C VAL A 84 8.75 5.46 -18.94
N ASP A 85 9.21 6.71 -18.91
CA ASP A 85 10.06 7.20 -17.82
C ASP A 85 9.25 7.25 -16.50
N PHE A 86 9.75 6.56 -15.49
CA PHE A 86 9.25 6.54 -14.13
C PHE A 86 10.27 7.19 -13.20
N PHE A 87 9.82 8.12 -12.38
CA PHE A 87 10.64 8.86 -11.45
C PHE A 87 10.43 8.29 -10.04
N HIS A 88 11.31 7.37 -9.65
CA HIS A 88 11.23 6.64 -8.38
C HIS A 88 11.89 7.45 -7.25
N VAL A 89 11.09 7.83 -6.26
CA VAL A 89 11.51 8.60 -5.07
C VAL A 89 11.84 7.62 -3.92
N ASN A 90 13.08 7.14 -3.84
CA ASN A 90 13.47 6.02 -2.95
C ASN A 90 13.08 6.18 -1.47
N ARG A 91 13.12 7.39 -0.90
CA ARG A 91 12.82 7.63 0.53
C ARG A 91 11.35 7.93 0.82
N LEU A 92 10.60 8.31 -0.21
CA LEU A 92 9.21 8.73 -0.14
C LEU A 92 8.51 8.10 -1.34
N HIS A 93 8.42 6.76 -1.35
CA HIS A 93 7.99 6.02 -2.53
C HIS A 93 6.58 6.42 -3.01
N GLY A 94 5.69 6.84 -2.10
CA GLY A 94 4.40 7.48 -2.41
C GLY A 94 4.53 8.95 -2.86
N PHE A 95 5.53 9.24 -3.67
CA PHE A 95 5.68 10.45 -4.51
C PHE A 95 6.21 10.03 -5.90
N SER A 96 6.34 8.73 -6.14
CA SER A 96 6.90 8.21 -7.39
C SER A 96 5.85 8.25 -8.48
N THR A 97 6.24 8.72 -9.66
CA THR A 97 5.28 9.14 -10.69
C THR A 97 5.88 8.99 -12.08
N THR A 98 5.04 9.09 -13.10
CA THR A 98 5.46 9.24 -14.50
C THR A 98 5.63 10.71 -14.92
N ILE A 99 5.33 11.65 -14.02
CA ILE A 99 5.37 13.10 -14.28
C ILE A 99 6.56 13.72 -13.54
N GLU A 100 7.62 14.09 -14.26
CA GLU A 100 8.86 14.61 -13.65
C GLU A 100 8.63 15.80 -12.71
N LEU A 101 7.75 16.74 -13.10
CA LEU A 101 7.43 17.93 -12.30
C LEU A 101 6.79 17.58 -10.94
N HIS A 102 6.09 16.46 -10.84
CA HIS A 102 5.54 15.99 -9.57
C HIS A 102 6.62 15.30 -8.73
N ALA A 103 7.54 14.56 -9.36
CA ALA A 103 8.69 13.98 -8.66
C ALA A 103 9.63 15.07 -8.10
N ASP A 104 9.74 16.22 -8.76
CA ASP A 104 10.49 17.38 -8.28
C ASP A 104 9.99 17.90 -6.93
N VAL A 105 8.70 17.75 -6.62
CA VAL A 105 8.12 18.14 -5.31
C VAL A 105 8.81 17.39 -4.17
N ALA A 106 9.24 16.15 -4.38
CA ALA A 106 9.95 15.36 -3.36
C ALA A 106 11.26 16.03 -2.89
N LYS A 107 11.88 16.88 -3.72
CA LYS A 107 13.08 17.65 -3.37
C LYS A 107 12.81 18.66 -2.26
N GLU A 108 11.60 19.22 -2.20
CA GLU A 108 11.16 20.10 -1.12
C GLU A 108 11.08 19.36 0.23
N PHE A 109 10.86 18.04 0.19
CA PHE A 109 10.84 17.14 1.34
C PHE A 109 12.20 16.46 1.62
N GLY A 110 13.27 16.90 0.94
CA GLY A 110 14.62 16.38 1.16
C GLY A 110 14.87 14.99 0.58
N ALA A 111 14.04 14.56 -0.38
CA ALA A 111 14.23 13.34 -1.15
C ALA A 111 14.63 13.65 -2.59
N ASP A 112 15.42 12.77 -3.20
CA ASP A 112 15.76 12.83 -4.62
C ASP A 112 15.13 11.62 -5.33
N TYR A 113 15.07 11.68 -6.67
CA TYR A 113 14.49 10.62 -7.49
C TYR A 113 15.48 10.05 -8.51
N GLN A 114 15.23 8.81 -8.90
CA GLN A 114 15.92 8.15 -10.00
C GLN A 114 14.96 7.96 -11.17
N ARG A 115 15.45 8.15 -12.39
CA ARG A 115 14.69 7.89 -13.62
C ARG A 115 14.90 6.45 -14.08
N LEU A 116 13.82 5.70 -14.22
CA LEU A 116 13.78 4.32 -14.66
C LEU A 116 12.89 4.22 -15.91
N SER A 117 13.29 3.44 -16.92
CA SER A 117 12.36 3.05 -18.01
C SER A 117 11.63 1.79 -17.58
N LEU A 118 10.31 1.85 -17.50
CA LEU A 118 9.48 0.72 -17.08
C LEU A 118 8.37 0.41 -18.10
N PRO A 119 7.96 -0.86 -18.20
CA PRO A 119 6.84 -1.24 -19.03
C PRO A 119 5.54 -0.67 -18.48
N MET A 120 4.68 -0.23 -19.39
CA MET A 120 3.35 0.27 -19.15
C MET A 120 2.32 -0.55 -19.91
N LEU A 121 1.22 -0.90 -19.24
CA LEU A 121 0.00 -1.39 -19.85
C LEU A 121 -1.11 -0.35 -19.75
N THR A 122 -2.13 -0.50 -20.59
CA THR A 122 -3.40 0.17 -20.33
C THR A 122 -4.24 -0.63 -19.35
N LEU A 123 -5.16 0.03 -18.62
CA LEU A 123 -6.08 -0.68 -17.72
C LEU A 123 -6.88 -1.75 -18.47
N ALA A 124 -7.33 -1.45 -19.69
CA ALA A 124 -8.03 -2.42 -20.53
C ALA A 124 -7.14 -3.63 -20.88
N LYS A 125 -5.85 -3.41 -21.19
CA LYS A 125 -4.95 -4.51 -21.53
C LYS A 125 -4.63 -5.38 -20.31
N LEU A 126 -4.43 -4.76 -19.15
CA LEU A 126 -4.26 -5.47 -17.89
C LEU A 126 -5.49 -6.35 -17.58
N CYS A 127 -6.68 -5.78 -17.69
CA CYS A 127 -7.93 -6.52 -17.49
C CYS A 127 -8.11 -7.67 -18.50
N GLU A 128 -7.71 -7.47 -19.75
CA GLU A 128 -7.74 -8.51 -20.79
C GLU A 128 -6.81 -9.68 -20.46
N GLN A 129 -5.56 -9.40 -20.09
CA GLN A 129 -4.55 -10.42 -19.78
C GLN A 129 -4.98 -11.30 -18.60
N HIS A 130 -5.64 -10.71 -17.61
CA HIS A 130 -6.11 -11.40 -16.42
C HIS A 130 -7.58 -11.85 -16.50
N GLN A 131 -8.20 -11.72 -17.68
CA GLN A 131 -9.57 -12.18 -17.95
C GLN A 131 -10.59 -11.62 -16.93
N VAL A 132 -10.41 -10.36 -16.52
CA VAL A 132 -11.26 -9.71 -15.54
C VAL A 132 -12.70 -9.66 -16.04
N GLN A 133 -13.63 -10.16 -15.22
CA GLN A 133 -15.06 -10.22 -15.55
C GLN A 133 -15.88 -9.14 -14.84
N GLN A 134 -15.46 -8.77 -13.63
CA GLN A 134 -16.14 -7.79 -12.79
C GLN A 134 -15.10 -7.01 -11.99
N ILE A 135 -15.40 -5.74 -11.73
CA ILE A 135 -14.59 -4.87 -10.89
C ILE A 135 -15.55 -4.20 -9.91
N ASP A 136 -15.49 -4.58 -8.64
CA ASP A 136 -16.28 -3.95 -7.60
C ASP A 136 -15.76 -2.54 -7.36
N PHE A 137 -14.46 -2.37 -7.14
CA PHE A 137 -13.86 -1.04 -7.12
C PHE A 137 -12.48 -0.97 -7.80
N LEU A 138 -12.18 0.22 -8.32
CA LEU A 138 -10.89 0.60 -8.86
C LEU A 138 -10.30 1.73 -7.98
N LYS A 139 -9.15 1.50 -7.35
CA LYS A 139 -8.35 2.54 -6.71
C LYS A 139 -7.23 2.97 -7.65
N ILE A 140 -7.04 4.28 -7.77
CA ILE A 140 -5.96 4.89 -8.55
C ILE A 140 -5.22 5.88 -7.66
N ASP A 141 -3.93 5.67 -7.53
CA ASP A 141 -3.01 6.53 -6.77
C ASP A 141 -1.67 6.55 -7.50
N VAL A 142 -1.52 7.43 -8.49
CA VAL A 142 -0.33 7.45 -9.37
C VAL A 142 0.31 8.82 -9.42
N GLU A 143 0.08 9.60 -8.36
CA GLU A 143 0.75 10.88 -8.10
C GLU A 143 0.58 11.85 -9.29
N GLY A 144 -0.68 12.03 -9.72
CA GLY A 144 -1.09 13.00 -10.74
C GLY A 144 -1.30 12.44 -12.15
N ALA A 145 -1.01 11.16 -12.38
CA ALA A 145 -1.24 10.47 -13.66
C ALA A 145 -2.60 9.76 -13.75
N GLU A 146 -3.57 10.09 -12.89
CA GLU A 146 -4.86 9.39 -12.80
C GLU A 146 -5.65 9.49 -14.12
N SER A 147 -5.54 10.63 -14.80
CA SER A 147 -6.16 10.85 -16.11
C SER A 147 -5.66 9.88 -17.18
N ASP A 148 -4.38 9.47 -17.12
CA ASP A 148 -3.79 8.53 -18.07
C ASP A 148 -4.25 7.10 -17.82
N VAL A 149 -4.34 6.70 -16.55
CA VAL A 149 -4.90 5.39 -16.15
C VAL A 149 -6.33 5.26 -16.67
N LEU A 150 -7.15 6.28 -16.44
CA LEU A 150 -8.55 6.30 -16.86
C LEU A 150 -8.72 6.34 -18.38
N ALA A 151 -7.87 7.10 -19.09
CA ALA A 151 -7.87 7.15 -20.55
C ALA A 151 -7.46 5.82 -21.20
N GLY A 152 -6.68 4.99 -20.50
CA GLY A 152 -6.31 3.63 -20.94
C GLY A 152 -7.40 2.57 -20.77
N ASN A 153 -8.58 2.92 -20.24
CA ASN A 153 -9.65 1.96 -20.02
C ASN A 153 -10.69 1.89 -21.15
N ASP A 154 -11.35 0.75 -21.29
CA ASP A 154 -12.59 0.60 -22.07
C ASP A 154 -13.76 0.46 -21.10
N PHE A 155 -14.43 1.57 -20.78
CA PHE A 155 -15.53 1.58 -19.82
C PHE A 155 -16.78 0.83 -20.27
N ASN A 156 -16.89 0.44 -21.55
CA ASN A 156 -17.99 -0.42 -22.00
C ASN A 156 -17.73 -1.89 -21.67
N ARG A 157 -16.47 -2.28 -21.50
CA ARG A 157 -16.05 -3.67 -21.25
C ARG A 157 -15.59 -3.89 -19.82
N TYR A 158 -14.76 -3.00 -19.30
CA TYR A 158 -14.17 -3.07 -17.97
C TYR A 158 -14.74 -1.94 -17.12
N ARG A 159 -15.77 -2.31 -16.35
CA ARG A 159 -16.68 -1.37 -15.69
C ARG A 159 -16.59 -1.50 -14.16
N PRO A 160 -15.70 -0.74 -13.50
CA PRO A 160 -15.72 -0.60 -12.04
C PRO A 160 -17.08 -0.09 -11.54
N LYS A 161 -17.64 -0.70 -10.50
CA LYS A 161 -18.86 -0.15 -9.85
C LYS A 161 -18.55 1.13 -9.10
N VAL A 162 -17.39 1.19 -8.44
CA VAL A 162 -16.85 2.40 -7.77
C VAL A 162 -15.44 2.68 -8.28
N ILE A 163 -15.13 3.96 -8.54
CA ILE A 163 -13.78 4.45 -8.81
C ILE A 163 -13.39 5.38 -7.67
N VAL A 164 -12.24 5.13 -7.07
CA VAL A 164 -11.59 5.97 -6.06
C VAL A 164 -10.31 6.48 -6.68
N ALA A 165 -10.22 7.77 -6.97
CA ALA A 165 -9.05 8.37 -7.59
C ALA A 165 -8.51 9.48 -6.70
N GLU A 166 -7.18 9.55 -6.55
CA GLU A 166 -6.54 10.70 -5.93
C GLU A 166 -6.98 11.96 -6.69
N ALA A 167 -7.27 13.02 -5.94
CA ALA A 167 -7.96 14.19 -6.45
C ALA A 167 -7.20 15.48 -6.15
N VAL A 168 -6.00 15.40 -5.60
CA VAL A 168 -5.18 16.55 -5.26
C VAL A 168 -3.78 16.44 -5.86
N THR A 169 -3.11 17.57 -6.05
CA THR A 169 -1.74 17.59 -6.57
C THR A 169 -0.76 17.09 -5.50
N PRO A 170 0.24 16.26 -5.88
CA PRO A 170 1.26 15.75 -4.96
C PRO A 170 1.93 16.86 -4.14
N GLY A 171 2.00 16.66 -2.82
CA GLY A 171 2.67 17.55 -1.86
C GLY A 171 2.03 18.92 -1.60
N LYS A 172 1.09 19.39 -2.43
CA LYS A 172 0.43 20.71 -2.29
C LYS A 172 -1.03 20.64 -1.88
N GLY A 173 -1.72 19.53 -2.17
CA GLY A 173 -3.12 19.35 -1.79
C GLY A 173 -4.11 20.23 -2.58
N GLU A 174 -3.70 20.78 -3.73
CA GLU A 174 -4.57 21.58 -4.59
C GLU A 174 -5.47 20.66 -5.44
N PRO A 175 -6.72 21.04 -5.76
CA PRO A 175 -7.60 20.25 -6.63
C PRO A 175 -6.96 19.85 -7.96
N ALA A 176 -7.01 18.55 -8.31
CA ALA A 176 -6.48 17.99 -9.55
C ALA A 176 -7.55 17.24 -10.40
N TRP A 177 -8.76 17.05 -9.86
CA TRP A 177 -9.79 16.22 -10.51
C TRP A 177 -10.34 16.77 -11.84
N GLU A 178 -10.15 18.07 -12.13
CA GLU A 178 -10.54 18.67 -13.41
C GLU A 178 -9.88 17.96 -14.61
N ALA A 179 -8.71 17.33 -14.39
CA ALA A 179 -7.98 16.58 -15.42
C ALA A 179 -8.67 15.28 -15.85
N TYR A 180 -9.51 14.68 -15.00
CA TYR A 180 -10.10 13.36 -15.28
C TYR A 180 -11.63 13.27 -15.09
N GLU A 181 -12.24 14.14 -14.28
CA GLU A 181 -13.67 14.10 -13.97
C GLU A 181 -14.56 14.17 -15.22
N PRO A 182 -14.29 15.03 -16.23
CA PRO A 182 -15.12 15.06 -17.44
C PRO A 182 -15.21 13.71 -18.16
N LEU A 183 -14.13 12.93 -18.15
CA LEU A 183 -14.09 11.60 -18.76
C LEU A 183 -14.94 10.60 -17.97
N LEU A 184 -14.90 10.64 -16.64
CA LEU A 184 -15.74 9.79 -15.80
C LEU A 184 -17.23 10.13 -15.98
N LEU A 185 -17.59 11.42 -15.93
CA LEU A 185 -18.97 11.86 -16.11
C LEU A 185 -19.50 11.50 -17.50
N ALA A 186 -18.69 11.67 -18.55
CA ALA A 186 -19.06 11.28 -19.92
C ALA A 186 -19.28 9.76 -20.07
N ASN A 187 -18.62 8.95 -19.22
CA ASN A 187 -18.80 7.51 -19.15
C ASN A 187 -19.87 7.08 -18.11
N GLY A 188 -20.77 7.98 -17.71
CA GLY A 188 -21.91 7.63 -16.85
C GLY A 188 -21.54 7.28 -15.42
N TYR A 189 -20.44 7.83 -14.90
CA TYR A 189 -20.16 7.83 -13.47
C TYR A 189 -20.74 9.06 -12.79
N GLN A 190 -21.13 8.93 -11.53
CA GLN A 190 -21.65 10.01 -10.70
C GLN A 190 -20.70 10.25 -9.51
N PHE A 191 -20.29 11.50 -9.33
CA PHE A 191 -19.54 11.91 -8.15
C PHE A 191 -20.35 11.67 -6.88
N ARG A 192 -19.70 11.13 -5.84
CA ARG A 192 -20.34 10.84 -4.55
C ARG A 192 -19.65 11.48 -3.36
N LEU A 193 -18.35 11.32 -3.22
CA LEU A 193 -17.60 11.73 -2.04
C LEU A 193 -16.27 12.36 -2.44
N PHE A 194 -15.88 13.41 -1.73
CA PHE A 194 -14.49 13.87 -1.65
C PHE A 194 -14.05 13.76 -0.19
N ASP A 195 -13.05 12.93 0.08
CA ASP A 195 -12.59 12.66 1.46
C ASP A 195 -11.45 13.59 1.92
N THR A 196 -11.16 14.63 1.13
CA THR A 196 -10.01 15.57 1.21
C THR A 196 -8.73 15.14 0.49
N LEU A 197 -8.64 13.90 0.02
CA LEU A 197 -7.54 13.37 -0.80
C LEU A 197 -8.07 12.71 -2.08
N ASN A 198 -9.01 11.78 -1.94
CA ASN A 198 -9.62 11.01 -3.00
C ASN A 198 -11.04 11.47 -3.30
N ARG A 199 -11.43 11.34 -4.58
CA ARG A 199 -12.82 11.43 -5.03
C ARG A 199 -13.36 10.06 -5.41
N PHE A 200 -14.61 9.83 -5.03
CA PHE A 200 -15.34 8.61 -5.28
C PHE A 200 -16.41 8.86 -6.33
N TYR A 201 -16.46 7.96 -7.30
CA TYR A 201 -17.43 7.98 -8.38
C TYR A 201 -18.10 6.62 -8.50
N VAL A 202 -19.42 6.59 -8.65
CA VAL A 202 -20.19 5.35 -8.76
C VAL A 202 -20.79 5.25 -10.15
N ALA A 203 -20.74 4.06 -10.74
CA ALA A 203 -21.38 3.79 -12.01
C ALA A 203 -22.91 3.97 -11.88
N GLN A 204 -23.55 4.69 -12.80
CA GLN A 204 -24.99 5.03 -12.73
C GLN A 204 -25.91 3.80 -12.65
N GLU A 205 -25.45 2.65 -13.12
CA GLU A 205 -26.15 1.36 -13.06
C GLU A 205 -26.11 0.68 -11.68
N CYS A 206 -25.41 1.26 -10.69
CA CYS A 206 -25.30 0.75 -9.32
C CYS A 206 -25.94 1.72 -8.28
N PRO A 207 -27.24 2.04 -8.38
CA PRO A 207 -27.90 3.01 -7.50
C PRO A 207 -27.84 2.60 -6.02
N GLU A 208 -27.91 1.31 -5.71
CA GLU A 208 -27.83 0.81 -4.34
C GLU A 208 -26.46 1.00 -3.70
N ILE A 209 -25.39 1.03 -4.50
CA ILE A 209 -24.03 1.35 -4.04
C ILE A 209 -23.93 2.86 -3.82
N PHE A 210 -24.47 3.66 -4.75
CA PHE A 210 -24.49 5.12 -4.64
C PHE A 210 -25.24 5.60 -3.39
N GLU A 211 -26.36 4.96 -3.06
CA GLU A 211 -27.15 5.28 -1.86
C GLU A 211 -26.41 4.94 -0.55
N ARG A 212 -25.67 3.83 -0.52
CA ARG A 212 -24.94 3.35 0.68
C ARG A 212 -23.60 4.04 0.89
N LEU A 213 -22.89 4.38 -0.19
CA LEU A 213 -21.65 5.14 -0.09
C LEU A 213 -21.97 6.52 0.50
N PRO A 214 -21.26 7.02 1.52
CA PRO A 214 -21.61 8.31 2.13
C PRO A 214 -21.27 9.48 1.20
N ALA A 215 -22.01 10.58 1.31
CA ALA A 215 -21.75 11.82 0.55
C ALA A 215 -20.75 12.77 1.24
N GLU A 216 -20.52 12.53 2.53
CA GLU A 216 -19.58 13.26 3.38
C GLU A 216 -18.67 12.26 4.08
N ARG A 217 -17.47 12.69 4.45
CA ARG A 217 -16.53 11.82 5.15
C ARG A 217 -17.13 11.34 6.47
N ALA A 218 -16.96 10.05 6.75
CA ALA A 218 -17.26 9.49 8.05
C ALA A 218 -16.42 10.19 9.15
N PRO A 219 -16.95 10.32 10.38
CA PRO A 219 -16.15 10.73 11.53
C PRO A 219 -14.92 9.81 11.71
N TRP A 220 -13.81 10.41 12.14
CA TRP A 220 -12.53 9.70 12.28
C TRP A 220 -12.62 8.49 13.22
N ASP A 221 -13.43 8.58 14.26
CA ASP A 221 -13.58 7.61 15.34
C ASP A 221 -14.59 6.48 15.05
N GLU A 222 -15.19 6.44 13.85
CA GLU A 222 -16.08 5.35 13.42
C GLU A 222 -15.39 3.99 13.38
N VAL A 223 -14.08 3.99 13.10
CA VAL A 223 -13.26 2.77 13.12
C VAL A 223 -11.86 3.13 13.62
N THR A 224 -11.25 2.21 14.36
CA THR A 224 -9.87 2.37 14.81
C THR A 224 -8.93 2.30 13.62
N HIS A 225 -7.94 3.18 13.58
CA HIS A 225 -6.97 3.20 12.49
C HIS A 225 -5.68 2.47 12.86
N MET A 226 -5.01 1.91 11.85
CA MET A 226 -3.77 1.16 12.02
C MET A 226 -2.66 1.99 12.71
N TYR A 227 -2.59 3.30 12.48
CA TYR A 227 -1.59 4.14 13.14
C TYR A 227 -1.92 4.49 14.60
N GLU A 228 -3.14 4.19 15.08
CA GLU A 228 -3.57 4.47 16.46
C GLU A 228 -3.28 3.30 17.42
N ILE A 229 -3.15 2.08 16.91
CA ILE A 229 -2.81 0.89 17.72
C ILE A 229 -1.32 0.84 18.10
N GLY A 230 -0.50 1.71 17.50
CA GLY A 230 0.94 1.84 17.71
C GLY A 230 1.71 0.55 17.46
N ARG A 231 2.77 0.31 18.25
CA ARG A 231 3.69 -0.81 18.02
C ARG A 231 3.31 -2.03 18.84
N ALA A 232 3.14 -3.16 18.17
CA ALA A 232 2.76 -4.43 18.80
C ALA A 232 3.62 -4.85 20.00
N PRO A 233 4.96 -4.69 20.05
CA PRO A 233 5.74 -5.06 21.24
C PRO A 233 5.53 -4.12 22.45
N GLU A 234 5.06 -2.90 22.21
CA GLU A 234 4.99 -1.81 23.20
C GLU A 234 3.57 -1.62 23.78
N GLN A 235 2.53 -2.11 23.09
CA GLN A 235 1.13 -1.87 23.42
C GLN A 235 0.37 -3.17 23.72
N ALA A 236 0.01 -3.39 24.99
CA ALA A 236 -0.68 -4.61 25.43
C ALA A 236 -2.08 -4.81 24.82
N ASN A 237 -2.71 -3.73 24.34
CA ASN A 237 -4.00 -3.72 23.65
C ASN A 237 -3.87 -3.88 22.12
N HIS A 238 -2.65 -3.94 21.57
CA HIS A 238 -2.46 -4.19 20.14
C HIS A 238 -2.97 -5.59 19.76
N PRO A 239 -3.69 -5.75 18.64
CA PRO A 239 -4.25 -7.04 18.22
C PRO A 239 -3.19 -8.15 18.13
N ASP A 240 -2.01 -7.81 17.58
CA ASP A 240 -0.88 -8.73 17.46
C ASP A 240 0.11 -8.75 18.65
N PHE A 241 -0.25 -8.19 19.82
CA PHE A 241 0.66 -8.12 20.98
C PHE A 241 1.20 -9.51 21.38
N ALA A 242 0.32 -10.51 21.47
CA ALA A 242 0.71 -11.86 21.88
C ALA A 242 1.73 -12.49 20.92
N LEU A 243 1.50 -12.33 19.62
CA LEU A 243 2.41 -12.79 18.57
C LEU A 243 3.74 -12.03 18.64
N ALA A 244 3.71 -10.70 18.77
CA ALA A 244 4.90 -9.87 18.89
C ALA A 244 5.76 -10.25 20.11
N GLN A 245 5.13 -10.57 21.24
CA GLN A 245 5.84 -11.04 22.43
C GLN A 245 6.49 -12.41 22.24
N GLN A 246 5.80 -13.34 21.56
CA GLN A 246 6.37 -14.66 21.23
C GLN A 246 7.55 -14.53 20.25
N LEU A 247 7.36 -13.79 19.16
CA LEU A 247 8.39 -13.52 18.17
C LEU A 247 9.59 -12.81 18.80
N GLY A 248 9.36 -11.80 19.64
CA GLY A 248 10.43 -11.07 20.33
C GLY A 248 11.27 -11.99 21.20
N ARG A 249 10.65 -12.79 22.07
CA ARG A 249 11.38 -13.76 22.91
C ARG A 249 12.19 -14.75 22.07
N GLY A 250 11.57 -15.34 21.05
CA GLY A 250 12.24 -16.28 20.16
C GLY A 250 13.39 -15.65 19.39
N PHE A 251 13.20 -14.44 18.87
CA PHE A 251 14.22 -13.69 18.14
C PHE A 251 15.45 -13.39 19.01
N TRP A 252 15.24 -12.87 20.23
CA TRP A 252 16.34 -12.56 21.13
C TRP A 252 17.09 -13.81 21.58
N ALA A 253 16.38 -14.91 21.84
CA ALA A 253 16.98 -16.22 22.13
C ALA A 253 17.81 -16.75 20.93
N ALA A 254 17.37 -16.50 19.70
CA ALA A 254 18.01 -17.02 18.49
C ALA A 254 19.29 -16.30 18.07
N LEU A 255 19.62 -15.12 18.66
CA LEU A 255 20.74 -14.29 18.22
C LEU A 255 22.08 -15.03 17.98
N PRO A 256 22.55 -15.97 18.83
CA PRO A 256 23.82 -16.67 18.62
C PRO A 256 23.78 -17.67 17.46
N HIS A 257 22.58 -18.03 17.00
CA HIS A 257 22.33 -19.02 15.94
C HIS A 257 22.04 -18.39 14.58
N LEU A 258 21.83 -17.06 14.52
CA LEU A 258 21.57 -16.36 13.27
C LEU A 258 22.83 -16.31 12.40
N ASP A 259 22.64 -16.50 11.10
CA ASP A 259 23.72 -16.35 10.12
C ASP A 259 24.31 -14.94 10.16
N GLN A 260 25.61 -14.84 9.90
CA GLN A 260 26.32 -13.56 9.92
C GLN A 260 25.69 -12.51 8.99
N ALA A 261 25.22 -12.94 7.81
CA ALA A 261 24.56 -12.06 6.85
C ALA A 261 23.24 -11.51 7.40
N VAL A 262 22.46 -12.34 8.10
CA VAL A 262 21.18 -11.95 8.72
C VAL A 262 21.43 -10.96 9.86
N LEU A 263 22.43 -11.21 10.71
CA LEU A 263 22.83 -10.29 11.78
C LEU A 263 23.28 -8.94 11.24
N LEU A 264 24.09 -8.92 10.17
CA LEU A 264 24.51 -7.68 9.53
C LEU A 264 23.32 -6.89 8.96
N ASP A 265 22.37 -7.56 8.32
CA ASP A 265 21.17 -6.93 7.79
C ASP A 265 20.31 -6.32 8.91
N ILE A 266 20.09 -7.06 10.00
CA ILE A 266 19.35 -6.56 11.18
C ILE A 266 20.04 -5.35 11.81
N LEU A 267 21.36 -5.41 12.00
CA LEU A 267 22.15 -4.32 12.58
C LEU A 267 22.12 -3.08 11.68
N ALA A 268 22.21 -3.27 10.37
CA ALA A 268 22.09 -2.18 9.40
C ALA A 268 20.71 -1.51 9.46
N ARG A 269 19.62 -2.29 9.57
CA ARG A 269 18.25 -1.76 9.74
C ARG A 269 18.05 -1.03 11.07
N GLY A 270 18.76 -1.45 12.11
CA GLY A 270 18.66 -0.86 13.45
C GLY A 270 19.44 0.46 13.61
N LYS A 271 20.36 0.77 12.69
CA LYS A 271 21.24 1.95 12.77
C LYS A 271 20.46 3.25 12.62
N ARG A 272 20.60 4.15 13.58
CA ARG A 272 19.98 5.48 13.58
C ARG A 272 20.99 6.56 13.25
N THR A 273 20.50 7.70 12.74
CA THR A 273 21.33 8.88 12.52
C THR A 273 21.93 9.35 13.86
N GLY A 274 23.26 9.39 13.94
CA GLY A 274 23.99 9.77 15.16
C GLY A 274 24.53 8.60 15.98
N ASP A 275 24.24 7.35 15.62
CA ASP A 275 24.84 6.19 16.27
C ASP A 275 26.35 6.15 16.01
N THR A 276 27.14 6.16 17.08
CA THR A 276 28.61 6.10 17.02
C THR A 276 29.16 4.67 17.04
N ALA A 277 28.33 3.71 17.45
CA ALA A 277 28.72 2.30 17.51
C ALA A 277 28.60 1.67 16.12
N ALA A 278 29.69 1.04 15.66
CA ALA A 278 29.73 0.25 14.43
C ALA A 278 29.80 -1.23 14.81
N PHE A 279 28.84 -2.02 14.34
CA PHE A 279 28.78 -3.47 14.58
C PHE A 279 29.15 -4.29 13.33
N ASP A 280 29.95 -3.68 12.45
CA ASP A 280 30.26 -4.18 11.11
C ASP A 280 31.12 -5.47 11.13
N GLN A 281 31.70 -5.82 12.29
CA GLN A 281 32.49 -7.03 12.50
C GLN A 281 31.72 -8.06 13.33
N VAL A 282 30.71 -8.68 12.72
CA VAL A 282 29.85 -9.64 13.42
C VAL A 282 30.58 -10.89 13.91
N SER A 283 31.76 -11.16 13.35
CA SER A 283 32.65 -12.25 13.74
C SER A 283 33.68 -11.90 14.82
N SER A 284 33.61 -10.73 15.46
CA SER A 284 34.50 -10.43 16.59
C SER A 284 34.14 -11.29 17.82
N PRO A 285 35.12 -11.78 18.60
CA PRO A 285 34.85 -12.46 19.86
C PRO A 285 33.97 -11.63 20.81
N GLU A 286 34.17 -10.32 20.85
CA GLU A 286 33.46 -9.40 21.72
C GLU A 286 31.97 -9.33 21.36
N LEU A 287 31.64 -9.24 20.06
CA LEU A 287 30.25 -9.23 19.62
C LEU A 287 29.59 -10.59 19.85
N ARG A 288 30.26 -11.70 19.56
CA ARG A 288 29.70 -13.03 19.82
C ARG A 288 29.32 -13.22 21.30
N ILE A 289 30.18 -12.78 22.21
CA ILE A 289 29.87 -12.83 23.65
C ILE A 289 28.71 -11.88 23.99
N ALA A 290 28.65 -10.69 23.38
CA ALA A 290 27.52 -9.77 23.58
C ALA A 290 26.19 -10.38 23.12
N LEU A 291 26.14 -11.01 21.94
CA LEU A 291 24.97 -11.72 21.43
C LEU A 291 24.54 -12.84 22.39
N GLY A 292 25.48 -13.65 22.88
CA GLY A 292 25.20 -14.70 23.87
C GLY A 292 24.66 -14.15 25.20
N ARG A 293 25.19 -13.01 25.70
CA ARG A 293 24.68 -12.35 26.91
C ARG A 293 23.28 -11.78 26.74
N ILE A 294 22.92 -11.32 25.55
CA ILE A 294 21.55 -10.86 25.27
C ILE A 294 20.62 -12.09 25.26
N ALA A 295 20.98 -13.12 24.51
CA ALA A 295 20.17 -14.33 24.34
C ALA A 295 19.91 -15.08 25.65
N CYS A 296 20.91 -15.18 26.54
CA CYS A 296 20.80 -15.94 27.78
C CYS A 296 19.68 -15.45 28.72
N GLY A 297 19.27 -14.18 28.60
CA GLY A 297 18.15 -13.62 29.35
C GLY A 297 16.78 -14.10 28.87
N TYR A 298 16.70 -14.68 27.67
CA TYR A 298 15.44 -15.12 27.03
C TYR A 298 15.31 -16.63 26.96
N ASP A 299 16.41 -17.36 26.80
CA ASP A 299 16.43 -18.83 26.77
C ASP A 299 16.88 -19.47 28.10
N GLY A 300 17.26 -18.65 29.10
CA GLY A 300 17.75 -19.11 30.40
C GLY A 300 19.10 -19.84 30.35
N GLY A 301 19.87 -19.64 29.27
CA GLY A 301 21.09 -20.39 28.98
C GLY A 301 20.83 -21.85 28.57
N GLN A 302 19.59 -22.18 28.20
CA GLN A 302 19.20 -23.51 27.74
C GLN A 302 19.01 -23.49 26.22
N ILE A 303 19.61 -24.44 25.52
CA ILE A 303 19.34 -24.67 24.09
C ILE A 303 18.02 -25.45 24.00
N VAL A 304 16.89 -24.78 24.22
CA VAL A 304 15.59 -25.46 24.17
C VAL A 304 15.14 -25.52 22.70
N GLN A 305 15.45 -26.63 22.04
CA GLN A 305 14.64 -27.10 20.90
C GLN A 305 13.50 -27.94 21.49
N GLU A 306 12.37 -27.31 21.76
CA GLU A 306 11.08 -28.02 21.85
C GLU A 306 10.43 -28.08 20.46
#